data_AF-A0A8T3Q5K0-F1
#
_entry.id   AF-A0A8T3Q5K0-F1
#
_cell.length_a   1.000
_cell.length_b   1.000
_cell.length_c   1.000
_cell.angle_alpha   90.00
_cell.angle_beta   90.00
_cell.angle_gamma   90.00
#
_symmetry.space_group_name_H-M   'P 1'
#
loop_
_entity.id
_entity.type
_entity.pdbx_description
1 polymer ?
#
loop_
_entity_poly.entity_id
_entity_poly.type
_entity_poly.pdbx_seq_one_letter_code
_entity_poly.pdbx_strand_id
1 'polypeptide(L)'
;MDRLNAWVLRLGVVPEIHQRGITYRHRGGLAGDMVAVTLDAIATGRWERLKECPDCRWVFYDHTRNSGKRWCRMTAGGPKGRSCGSIAKVRRFRERQAATA
;
A
#
# COMPACT_ATOMS: atom_id res chain seq x y z
N MET A 1 2.24 -5.95 13.66
CA MET A 1 3.68 -5.94 13.34
C MET A 1 4.39 -7.21 13.75
N ASP A 2 3.88 -7.98 14.72
CA ASP A 2 4.48 -9.24 15.19
C ASP A 2 4.73 -10.27 14.09
N ARG A 3 3.85 -10.34 13.09
CA ARG A 3 4.05 -11.18 11.91
C ARG A 3 5.27 -10.76 11.08
N LEU A 4 5.52 -9.46 10.92
CA LEU A 4 6.69 -8.97 10.19
C LEU A 4 7.97 -9.35 10.93
N ASN A 5 7.99 -9.16 12.26
CA ASN A 5 9.13 -9.57 13.10
C ASN A 5 9.41 -11.08 12.99
N ALA A 6 8.37 -11.91 13.00
CA ALA A 6 8.53 -13.35 12.80
C ALA A 6 9.16 -13.69 11.43
N TRP A 7 8.77 -12.97 10.37
CA TRP A 7 9.37 -13.14 9.04
C TRP A 7 10.81 -12.64 8.96
N VAL A 8 11.14 -11.53 9.64
CA VAL A 8 12.53 -11.04 9.76
C VAL A 8 13.43 -12.11 10.35
N LEU A 9 13.00 -12.72 11.47
CA LEU A 9 13.73 -13.80 12.11
C LEU A 9 13.81 -15.04 11.23
N ARG A 10 12.68 -15.48 10.67
CA ARG A 10 12.58 -16.70 9.85
C ARG A 10 13.46 -16.64 8.60
N LEU A 11 13.54 -15.47 7.96
CA LEU A 11 14.28 -15.29 6.71
C LEU A 11 15.73 -14.82 6.93
N GLY A 12 16.13 -14.62 8.20
CA GLY A 12 17.45 -14.13 8.56
C GLY A 12 17.74 -12.76 7.96
N VAL A 13 16.75 -11.86 7.97
CA VAL A 13 16.91 -10.49 7.49
C VAL A 13 17.67 -9.70 8.53
N VAL A 14 18.91 -9.35 8.22
CA VAL A 14 19.81 -8.61 9.10
C VAL A 14 20.08 -7.22 8.53
N PRO A 15 20.02 -6.15 9.35
CA PRO A 15 20.40 -4.83 8.89
C PRO A 15 21.92 -4.75 8.70
N GLU A 16 22.34 -4.06 7.66
CA GLU A 16 23.72 -3.65 7.41
C GLU A 16 23.75 -2.12 7.48
N ILE A 17 24.44 -1.59 8.49
CA ILE A 17 24.49 -0.16 8.76
C ILE A 17 25.66 0.44 7.98
N HIS A 18 25.36 1.45 7.16
CA HIS A 18 26.32 2.21 6.38
C HIS A 18 26.31 3.67 6.83
N GLN A 19 27.36 4.43 6.49
CA GLN A 19 27.45 5.86 6.84
C GLN A 19 26.28 6.71 6.32
N ARG A 20 25.61 6.27 5.23
CA ARG A 20 24.52 7.00 4.56
C ARG A 20 23.15 6.34 4.69
N GLY A 21 23.02 5.26 5.47
CA GLY A 21 21.72 4.58 5.62
C GLY A 21 21.83 3.13 6.05
N ILE A 22 20.70 2.43 5.98
CA ILE A 22 20.58 1.02 6.37
C ILE A 22 20.19 0.21 5.13
N THR A 23 20.94 -0.84 4.83
CA THR A 23 20.53 -1.89 3.88
C THR A 23 20.20 -3.17 4.64
N TYR A 24 19.71 -4.20 3.94
CA TYR A 24 19.36 -5.47 4.56
C TYR A 24 19.96 -6.63 3.77
N ARG A 25 20.55 -7.60 4.47
CA ARG A 25 21.02 -8.87 3.90
C ARG A 25 20.15 -10.02 4.39
N HIS A 26 19.87 -10.98 3.52
CA HIS A 26 19.13 -12.20 3.86
C HIS A 26 19.44 -13.33 2.87
N ARG A 27 18.98 -14.55 3.19
CA ARG A 27 19.01 -15.71 2.26
C ARG A 27 17.62 -16.20 1.87
N GLY A 28 16.58 -15.42 2.17
CA GLY A 28 15.17 -15.78 1.96
C GLY A 28 14.62 -15.62 0.53
N GLY A 29 15.48 -15.41 -0.47
CA GLY A 29 15.06 -15.11 -1.85
C GLY A 29 14.06 -13.95 -1.93
N LEU A 30 13.07 -14.07 -2.82
CA LEU A 30 12.03 -13.05 -3.02
C LEU A 30 11.24 -12.69 -1.75
N ALA A 31 11.01 -13.66 -0.86
CA ALA A 31 10.33 -13.39 0.41
C ALA A 31 11.19 -12.50 1.31
N GLY A 32 12.50 -12.70 1.29
CA GLY A 32 13.46 -11.83 1.97
C GLY A 32 13.46 -10.43 1.38
N ASP A 33 13.46 -10.31 0.04
CA ASP A 33 13.46 -9.02 -0.66
C ASP A 33 12.20 -8.21 -0.28
N MET A 34 11.05 -8.88 -0.25
CA MET A 34 9.79 -8.26 0.15
C MET A 34 9.82 -7.75 1.60
N VAL A 35 10.42 -8.49 2.52
CA VAL A 35 10.58 -8.05 3.91
C VAL A 35 11.56 -6.88 4.00
N ALA A 36 12.70 -6.94 3.29
CA ALA A 36 13.68 -5.86 3.25
C ALA A 36 13.07 -4.55 2.72
N VAL A 37 12.35 -4.60 1.59
CA VAL A 37 11.64 -3.44 1.03
C VAL A 37 10.57 -2.92 1.98
N THR A 38 9.87 -3.81 2.69
CA THR A 38 8.87 -3.44 3.69
C THR A 38 9.51 -2.67 4.85
N LEU A 39 10.63 -3.18 5.38
CA LEU A 39 11.37 -2.53 6.47
C LEU A 39 11.91 -1.16 6.06
N ASP A 40 12.49 -1.06 4.86
CA ASP A 40 12.94 0.21 4.28
C ASP A 40 11.78 1.21 4.11
N ALA A 41 10.62 0.76 3.61
CA ALA A 41 9.43 1.60 3.50
C ALA A 41 8.92 2.08 4.86
N ILE A 42 8.98 1.26 5.90
CA ILE A 42 8.63 1.65 7.27
C ILE A 42 9.63 2.67 7.81
N ALA A 43 10.93 2.40 7.71
CA ALA A 43 12.00 3.26 8.22
C ALA A 43 12.00 4.65 7.58
N THR A 44 11.58 4.74 6.31
CA THR A 44 11.51 6.00 5.55
C THR A 44 10.11 6.65 5.56
N GLY A 45 9.16 6.12 6.32
CA GLY A 45 7.77 6.63 6.39
C GLY A 45 6.94 6.42 5.11
N ARG A 46 7.48 5.71 4.11
CA ARG A 46 6.77 5.40 2.85
C ARG A 46 5.69 4.34 3.01
N TRP A 47 5.71 3.57 4.08
CA TRP A 47 4.73 2.52 4.36
C TRP A 47 3.27 3.02 4.31
N GLU A 48 3.01 4.25 4.78
CA GLU A 48 1.66 4.84 4.79
C GLU A 48 1.05 5.05 3.40
N ARG A 49 1.89 5.00 2.35
CA ARG A 49 1.43 5.09 0.95
C ARG A 49 0.87 3.76 0.46
N LEU A 50 1.18 2.64 1.11
CA LEU A 50 0.54 1.36 0.84
C LEU A 50 -0.82 1.33 1.55
N LYS A 51 -1.90 1.34 0.77
CA LYS A 51 -3.26 1.52 1.26
C LYS A 51 -4.17 0.42 0.76
N GLU A 52 -5.25 0.20 1.48
CA GLU A 52 -6.32 -0.70 1.10
C GLU A 52 -7.51 0.11 0.57
N CYS A 53 -8.12 -0.35 -0.52
CA CYS A 53 -9.32 0.29 -1.04
C CYS A 53 -10.52 0.02 -0.13
N PRO A 54 -11.25 1.05 0.34
CA PRO A 54 -12.37 0.87 1.26
C PRO A 54 -13.60 0.20 0.60
N ASP A 55 -13.60 0.06 -0.72
CA ASP A 55 -14.72 -0.47 -1.50
C ASP A 55 -14.47 -1.90 -1.98
N CYS A 56 -13.28 -2.20 -2.52
CA CYS A 56 -12.97 -3.52 -3.07
C CYS A 56 -11.84 -4.28 -2.35
N ARG A 57 -11.31 -3.74 -1.25
CA ARG A 57 -10.26 -4.37 -0.42
C ARG A 57 -8.92 -4.60 -1.14
N TRP A 58 -8.78 -4.13 -2.39
CA TRP A 58 -7.53 -4.22 -3.14
C TRP A 58 -6.45 -3.30 -2.54
N VAL A 59 -5.25 -3.84 -2.37
CA VAL A 59 -4.09 -3.08 -1.91
C VAL A 59 -3.46 -2.31 -3.08
N PHE A 60 -3.16 -1.03 -2.87
CA PHE A 60 -2.54 -0.16 -3.87
C PHE A 60 -1.52 0.78 -3.22
N TYR A 61 -0.56 1.24 -4.02
CA TYR A 61 0.39 2.25 -3.59
C TYR A 61 -0.04 3.65 -4.04
N ASP A 62 0.06 4.62 -3.14
CA ASP A 62 -0.31 6.01 -3.37
C ASP A 62 0.86 6.82 -3.95
N HIS A 63 0.88 6.90 -5.27
CA HIS A 63 1.84 7.72 -6.01
C HIS A 63 1.45 9.21 -6.10
N THR A 64 0.37 9.66 -5.47
CA THR A 64 -0.01 11.08 -5.50
C THR A 64 0.95 11.92 -4.67
N ARG A 65 1.21 13.15 -5.09
CA ARG A 65 2.16 14.08 -4.42
C ARG A 65 1.88 14.22 -2.92
N ASN A 66 0.60 14.31 -2.53
CA ASN A 66 0.18 14.60 -1.16
C ASN A 66 -0.35 13.37 -0.42
N SER A 67 -0.08 12.15 -0.92
CA SER A 67 -0.58 10.90 -0.30
C SER A 67 -2.10 10.92 -0.04
N GLY A 68 -2.88 11.53 -0.94
CA GLY A 68 -4.31 11.76 -0.78
C GLY A 68 -5.20 10.71 -1.46
N LYS A 69 -4.63 9.72 -2.16
CA LYS A 69 -5.40 8.71 -2.88
C LYS A 69 -6.10 7.79 -1.89
N ARG A 70 -7.43 7.68 -2.04
CA ARG A 70 -8.30 6.85 -1.20
C ARG A 70 -8.81 5.59 -1.89
N TRP A 71 -8.90 5.58 -3.21
CA TRP A 71 -9.44 4.47 -4.00
C TRP A 71 -8.37 3.86 -4.90
N CYS A 72 -8.45 2.55 -5.14
CA CYS A 72 -7.44 1.82 -5.90
C CYS A 72 -7.26 2.37 -7.33
N ARG A 73 -8.35 2.60 -8.05
CA ARG A 73 -8.37 3.14 -9.42
C ARG A 73 -9.60 4.00 -9.70
N MET A 74 -9.46 4.91 -10.65
CA MET A 74 -10.57 5.70 -11.20
C MET A 74 -11.29 4.98 -12.33
N THR A 75 -10.57 4.20 -13.13
CA THR A 75 -11.08 3.43 -14.27
C THR A 75 -10.97 1.93 -14.00
N ALA A 76 -11.83 1.13 -14.64
CA ALA A 76 -11.72 -0.32 -14.60
C ALA A 76 -10.42 -0.72 -15.32
N GLY A 77 -9.45 -1.27 -14.58
CA GLY A 77 -8.14 -1.64 -15.11
C GLY A 77 -8.11 -2.90 -16.01
N GLY A 78 -9.25 -3.29 -16.57
CA GLY A 78 -9.45 -4.50 -17.36
C GLY A 78 -10.91 -4.99 -17.32
N PRO A 79 -11.25 -6.08 -18.04
CA PRO A 79 -12.62 -6.58 -18.13
C PRO A 79 -13.27 -6.94 -16.79
N LYS A 80 -12.46 -7.39 -15.82
CA LYS A 80 -12.88 -7.68 -14.44
C LYS A 80 -12.49 -6.57 -13.44
N GLY A 81 -12.00 -5.44 -13.95
CA GLY A 81 -11.54 -4.32 -13.14
C GLY A 81 -12.70 -3.51 -12.58
N ARG A 82 -12.49 -2.88 -11.43
CA ARG A 82 -13.48 -2.01 -10.78
C ARG A 82 -13.02 -0.57 -10.74
N SER A 83 -13.91 0.36 -11.04
CA SER A 83 -13.68 1.81 -11.04
C SER A 83 -14.08 2.46 -9.71
N CYS A 84 -13.56 1.95 -8.58
CA CYS A 84 -14.02 2.31 -7.23
C CYS A 84 -14.09 3.83 -6.97
N GLY A 85 -13.13 4.61 -7.49
CA GLY A 85 -13.15 6.07 -7.35
C GLY A 85 -14.31 6.75 -8.10
N SER A 86 -14.64 6.27 -9.29
CA SER A 86 -15.78 6.79 -10.08
C SER A 86 -17.11 6.35 -9.46
N ILE A 87 -17.20 5.10 -9.01
CA ILE A 87 -18.37 4.58 -8.29
C ILE A 87 -18.65 5.43 -7.05
N ALA A 88 -17.63 5.70 -6.23
CA ALA A 88 -17.75 6.54 -5.04
C ALA A 88 -18.18 7.99 -5.39
N LYS A 89 -17.70 8.54 -6.51
CA LYS A 89 -18.10 9.88 -6.98
C LYS A 89 -19.59 9.93 -7.34
N VAL A 90 -20.07 8.96 -8.12
CA VAL A 90 -21.49 8.86 -8.52
C VAL A 90 -22.39 8.66 -7.30
N ARG A 91 -22.00 7.79 -6.38
CA ARG A 91 -22.75 7.55 -5.14
C ARG A 91 -22.93 8.84 -4.33
N ARG A 92 -21.85 9.57 -4.08
CA ARG A 92 -21.90 10.87 -3.35
C ARG A 92 -22.75 11.92 -4.07
N PHE A 93 -22.73 11.93 -5.41
CA PHE A 93 -23.57 12.84 -6.17
C PHE A 93 -25.06 12.53 -5.95
N ARG A 94 -25.45 11.25 -6.04
CA ARG A 94 -26.84 10.81 -5.79
C ARG A 94 -27.29 11.06 -4.35
N GLU A 95 -26.43 10.79 -3.36
CA GLU A 95 -26.70 11.07 -1.93
C GLU A 95 -27.02 12.56 -1.71
N ARG A 96 -26.26 13.48 -2.33
CA ARG A 96 -26.55 14.91 -2.25
C ARG A 96 -27.86 15.32 -2.92
N GLN A 97 -28.18 14.74 -4.08
CA GLN A 97 -29.44 15.04 -4.78
C GLN A 97 -30.65 14.58 -3.97
N ALA A 98 -30.56 13.42 -3.32
CA ALA A 98 -31.62 12.90 -2.45
C ALA A 98 -31.80 13.71 -1.16
N ALA A 99 -30.77 14.39 -0.66
CA ALA A 99 -30.85 15.23 0.53
C ALA A 99 -31.41 16.63 0.27
N THR A 100 -31.44 17.07 -1.00
CA THR A 100 -32.00 18.36 -1.42
C THR A 100 -33.44 18.25 -1.92
N ALA A 101 -33.92 17.02 -2.16
CA ALA A 101 -35.30 16.70 -2.53
C ALA A 101 -36.16 16.49 -1.28
#